data_AF-W1XNL4-F1
#
_entry.id   AF-W1XNL4-F1
#
_cell.length_a   1.000
_cell.length_b   1.000
_cell.length_c   1.000
_cell.angle_alpha   90.00
_cell.angle_beta   90.00
_cell.angle_gamma   90.00
#
_symmetry.space_group_name_H-M   'P 1'
#
loop_
_entity.id
_entity.type
_entity.pdbx_description
1 polymer ?
#
loop_
_entity_poly.entity_id
_entity_poly.type
_entity_poly.pdbx_seq_one_letter_code
_entity_poly.pdbx_strand_id
1 'polypeptide(L)'
;TLALSPVRLGRNPHLAGIKHLNRLEQVLIRSHLEQTNADEALVLDSEGWVTECCAANLFWRKGNVVYTPRLDQAGVNGIMRQFCIRLLAQSSYQRSEERV
;
A
#
# COMPACT_ATOMS: atom_id res chain seq x y z
N THR A 1 5.43 14.28 4.46
CA THR A 1 3.97 14.35 4.33
C THR A 1 3.50 13.40 3.23
N LEU A 2 2.23 12.99 3.25
CA LEU A 2 1.64 12.15 2.20
C LEU A 2 0.72 12.99 1.30
N ALA A 3 0.79 12.77 -0.01
CA ALA A 3 -0.18 13.29 -0.98
C ALA A 3 -0.97 12.13 -1.60
N LEU A 4 -2.25 12.34 -1.90
CA LEU A 4 -3.03 11.34 -2.64
C LEU A 4 -2.59 11.32 -4.10
N SER A 5 -2.15 10.17 -4.61
CA SER A 5 -1.81 10.04 -6.03
C SER A 5 -3.07 10.19 -6.89
N PRO A 6 -3.01 10.86 -8.07
CA PRO A 6 -4.09 10.79 -9.04
C PRO A 6 -4.08 9.47 -9.84
N VAL A 7 -2.95 8.76 -9.87
CA VAL A 7 -2.80 7.47 -10.56
C VAL A 7 -3.40 6.36 -9.68
N ARG A 8 -3.98 5.34 -10.31
CA ARG A 8 -4.59 4.18 -9.65
C ARG A 8 -3.85 2.90 -10.05
N LEU A 9 -3.83 1.91 -9.16
CA LEU A 9 -3.33 0.58 -9.47
C LEU A 9 -4.42 -0.28 -10.11
N GLY A 10 -4.09 -0.94 -11.21
CA GLY A 10 -4.93 -1.94 -11.85
C GLY A 10 -5.12 -3.16 -10.94
N ARG A 11 -6.36 -3.66 -10.90
CA ARG A 11 -6.70 -4.85 -10.13
C ARG A 11 -6.52 -6.10 -10.98
N ASN A 12 -5.64 -6.98 -10.53
CA ASN A 12 -5.46 -8.30 -11.12
C ASN A 12 -4.99 -9.30 -10.05
N PRO A 13 -5.84 -10.21 -9.58
CA PRO A 13 -5.48 -11.16 -8.52
C PRO A 13 -4.36 -12.13 -8.91
N HIS A 14 -4.08 -12.32 -10.21
CA HIS A 14 -2.96 -13.15 -10.66
C HIS A 14 -1.60 -12.44 -10.54
N LEU A 15 -1.59 -11.11 -10.42
CA LEU A 15 -0.38 -10.29 -10.28
C LEU A 15 -0.25 -9.67 -8.88
N ALA A 16 -1.36 -9.59 -8.14
CA ALA A 16 -1.45 -9.01 -6.82
C ALA A 16 -0.41 -9.62 -5.86
N GLY A 17 0.26 -8.75 -5.11
CA GLY A 17 1.27 -9.14 -4.13
C GLY A 17 2.66 -9.41 -4.71
N ILE A 18 2.82 -9.56 -6.04
CA ILE A 18 4.10 -9.91 -6.67
C ILE A 18 4.91 -8.63 -6.97
N LYS A 19 6.20 -8.63 -6.60
CA LYS A 19 7.15 -7.58 -7.03
C LYS A 19 7.66 -7.81 -8.47
N HIS A 20 6.75 -7.91 -9.44
CA HIS A 20 7.06 -8.08 -10.88
C HIS A 20 7.62 -6.82 -11.54
N LEU A 21 8.06 -6.93 -12.80
CA LEU A 21 8.68 -5.85 -13.59
C LEU A 21 7.71 -4.87 -14.26
N ASN A 22 6.41 -5.18 -14.34
CA ASN A 22 5.40 -4.23 -14.84
C ASN A 22 5.19 -3.09 -13.84
N ARG A 23 6.13 -2.13 -13.79
CA ARG A 23 6.18 -1.04 -12.80
C ARG A 23 5.87 0.33 -13.39
N LEU A 24 5.27 0.37 -14.58
CA LEU A 24 4.91 1.63 -15.22
C LEU A 24 3.93 2.44 -14.36
N GLU A 25 3.02 1.79 -13.63
CA GLU A 25 2.14 2.46 -12.67
C GLU A 25 2.94 3.21 -11.59
N GLN A 26 3.95 2.58 -10.98
CA GLN A 26 4.80 3.23 -9.98
C GLN A 26 5.64 4.36 -10.60
N VAL A 27 6.09 4.23 -11.84
CA VAL A 27 6.79 5.31 -12.56
C VAL A 27 5.87 6.54 -12.72
N LEU A 28 4.62 6.33 -13.13
CA LEU A 28 3.64 7.40 -13.28
C LEU A 28 3.23 8.01 -11.92
N ILE A 29 3.08 7.20 -10.88
CA ILE A 29 2.83 7.66 -9.51
C ILE A 29 3.97 8.58 -9.05
N ARG A 30 5.23 8.15 -9.23
CA ARG A 30 6.41 8.94 -8.85
C ARG A 30 6.48 10.25 -9.62
N SER A 31 6.24 10.20 -10.93
CA SER A 31 6.25 11.40 -11.78
C SER A 31 5.23 12.45 -11.34
N HIS A 32 4.03 12.05 -10.88
CA HIS A 32 3.06 12.98 -10.31
C HIS A 32 3.44 13.46 -8.91
N LEU A 33 3.99 12.58 -8.07
CA LEU A 33 4.43 12.94 -6.72
C LEU A 33 5.48 14.05 -6.76
N GLU A 34 6.42 13.98 -7.71
CA GLU A 34 7.50 14.97 -7.91
C GLU A 34 6.99 16.36 -8.31
N GLN A 35 5.71 16.50 -8.69
CA GLN A 35 5.04 17.79 -8.94
C GLN A 35 4.45 18.40 -7.66
N THR A 36 4.62 17.74 -6.52
CA THR A 36 4.10 18.14 -5.21
C THR A 36 5.25 18.32 -4.21
N ASN A 37 4.96 18.95 -3.07
CA ASN A 37 5.91 19.05 -1.96
C ASN A 37 5.82 17.87 -0.96
N ALA A 38 5.12 16.78 -1.32
CA ALA A 38 4.99 15.62 -0.46
C ALA A 38 6.17 14.65 -0.61
N ASP A 39 6.52 13.96 0.47
CA ASP A 39 7.63 13.01 0.47
C ASP A 39 7.25 11.68 -0.18
N GLU A 40 5.96 11.33 -0.11
CA GLU A 40 5.46 10.05 -0.60
C GLU A 40 3.96 10.14 -1.00
N ALA A 41 3.51 9.21 -1.84
CA ALA A 41 2.17 9.16 -2.37
C ALA A 41 1.34 8.06 -1.69
N LEU A 42 0.12 8.39 -1.24
CA LEU A 42 -0.91 7.42 -0.93
C LEU A 42 -1.56 6.95 -2.24
N VAL A 43 -1.56 5.64 -2.49
CA VAL A 43 -2.01 5.06 -3.76
C VAL A 43 -3.25 4.19 -3.54
N LEU A 44 -4.26 4.41 -4.39
CA LEU A 44 -5.50 3.65 -4.41
C LEU A 44 -5.51 2.69 -5.61
N ASP A 45 -6.28 1.60 -5.52
CA ASP A 45 -6.59 0.75 -6.67
C ASP A 45 -7.67 1.38 -7.57
N SER A 46 -7.98 0.74 -8.70
CA SER A 46 -8.96 1.21 -9.67
C SER A 46 -10.39 1.38 -9.13
N GLU A 47 -10.70 0.78 -7.97
CA GLU A 47 -12.00 0.88 -7.29
C GLU A 47 -11.98 1.93 -6.16
N GLY A 48 -10.83 2.60 -5.95
CA GLY A 48 -10.67 3.63 -4.93
C GLY A 48 -10.26 3.13 -3.56
N TRP A 49 -9.86 1.86 -3.41
CA TRP A 49 -9.39 1.33 -2.13
C TRP A 49 -7.91 1.63 -1.90
N VAL A 50 -7.55 2.07 -0.71
CA VAL A 50 -6.17 2.23 -0.24
C VAL A 50 -5.43 0.91 -0.42
N THR A 51 -4.28 0.95 -1.09
CA THR A 51 -3.49 -0.26 -1.41
C THR A 51 -2.08 -0.17 -0.87
N GLU A 52 -1.31 0.84 -1.27
CA GLU A 52 0.09 1.02 -0.86
C GLU A 52 0.55 2.46 -1.08
N CYS A 53 1.84 2.72 -0.88
CA CYS A 53 2.50 3.93 -1.35
C CYS A 53 3.26 3.66 -2.67
N CYS A 54 3.89 4.66 -3.26
CA CYS A 54 4.67 4.52 -4.50
C CYS A 54 5.77 3.45 -4.41
N ALA A 55 6.47 3.37 -3.28
CA ALA A 55 7.60 2.45 -3.08
C ALA A 55 7.58 1.70 -1.74
N ALA A 56 6.46 1.75 -1.00
CA ALA A 56 6.34 1.15 0.32
C ALA A 56 4.93 0.64 0.59
N ASN A 57 4.81 -0.38 1.44
CA ASN A 57 3.53 -0.69 2.07
C ASN A 57 3.26 0.28 3.23
N LEU A 58 1.99 0.45 3.59
CA LEU A 58 1.59 1.31 4.69
C LEU A 58 0.83 0.55 5.78
N PHE A 59 0.96 1.07 6.98
CA PHE A 59 0.21 0.68 8.16
C PHE A 59 -0.32 1.95 8.82
N TRP A 60 -1.50 1.89 9.42
CA TRP A 60 -2.00 2.96 10.28
C TRP A 60 -2.63 2.35 11.52
N ARG A 61 -2.92 3.19 12.51
CA ARG A 61 -3.44 2.75 13.80
C ARG A 61 -4.61 3.62 14.21
N LYS A 62 -5.67 2.99 14.72
CA LYS A 62 -6.78 3.64 15.41
C LYS A 62 -7.03 2.92 16.73
N GLY A 63 -6.86 3.63 17.84
CA GLY A 63 -6.97 3.02 19.17
C GLY A 63 -5.92 1.93 19.38
N ASN A 64 -6.35 0.69 19.66
CA ASN A 64 -5.47 -0.47 19.83
C ASN A 64 -5.39 -1.37 18.59
N VAL A 65 -5.96 -0.94 17.45
CA VAL A 65 -5.98 -1.72 16.21
C VAL A 65 -5.02 -1.11 15.20
N VAL A 66 -4.12 -1.94 14.68
CA VAL A 66 -3.21 -1.64 13.58
C VAL A 66 -3.79 -2.25 12.30
N TYR A 67 -3.89 -1.43 11.28
CA TYR A 67 -4.46 -1.76 10.00
C TYR A 67 -3.39 -1.74 8.92
N THR A 68 -3.56 -2.59 7.92
CA THR A 68 -2.82 -2.52 6.66
C THR A 68 -3.74 -3.00 5.54
N PRO A 69 -3.62 -2.48 4.32
CA PRO A 69 -4.50 -2.89 3.24
C PRO A 69 -4.32 -4.37 2.90
N ARG A 70 -5.42 -5.01 2.52
CA ARG A 70 -5.38 -6.32 1.88
C ARG A 70 -4.86 -6.19 0.44
N LEU A 71 -3.89 -7.03 0.07
CA LEU A 71 -3.21 -6.97 -1.23
C LEU A 71 -3.58 -8.16 -2.13
N ASP A 72 -4.86 -8.55 -2.11
CA ASP A 72 -5.42 -9.66 -2.89
C ASP A 72 -5.86 -9.24 -4.31
N GLN A 73 -5.73 -7.96 -4.65
CA GLN A 73 -6.14 -7.40 -5.95
C GLN A 73 -5.06 -6.55 -6.61
N ALA A 74 -4.26 -5.82 -5.83
CA ALA A 74 -3.22 -4.94 -6.32
C ALA A 74 -2.11 -4.77 -5.27
N GLY A 75 -1.04 -4.08 -5.65
CA GLY A 75 0.11 -3.77 -4.79
C GLY A 75 1.11 -4.91 -4.63
N VAL A 76 2.14 -4.67 -3.82
CA VAL A 76 3.24 -5.61 -3.56
C VAL A 76 3.19 -6.11 -2.12
N ASN A 77 3.20 -7.43 -1.90
CA ASN A 77 3.22 -8.01 -0.57
C ASN A 77 4.66 -7.99 -0.01
N GLY A 78 5.13 -6.82 0.38
CA GLY A 78 6.52 -6.57 0.73
C GLY A 78 7.04 -7.42 1.89
N ILE A 79 8.32 -7.79 1.85
CA ILE A 79 8.98 -8.57 2.91
C ILE A 79 8.89 -7.86 4.27
N MET A 80 9.09 -6.53 4.29
CA MET A 80 8.98 -5.75 5.52
C MET A 80 7.55 -5.73 6.06
N ARG A 81 6.54 -5.63 5.19
CA ARG A 81 5.13 -5.75 5.59
C ARG A 81 4.86 -7.09 6.26
N GLN A 82 5.30 -8.19 5.64
CA GLN A 82 5.14 -9.53 6.19
C GLN A 82 5.86 -9.68 7.54
N PHE A 83 7.07 -9.11 7.67
CA PHE A 83 7.81 -9.10 8.92
C PHE A 83 7.08 -8.31 10.02
N CYS A 84 6.60 -7.10 9.74
CA CYS A 84 5.81 -6.30 10.68
C CYS A 84 4.53 -7.02 11.12
N ILE A 85 3.83 -7.69 10.19
CA ILE A 85 2.65 -8.51 10.51
C ILE A 85 2.98 -9.61 11.51
N ARG A 86 4.12 -10.30 11.34
CA ARG A 86 4.58 -11.34 12.28
C ARG A 86 4.88 -10.76 13.66
N LEU A 87 5.52 -9.59 13.74
CA LEU A 87 5.78 -8.92 15.01
C LEU A 87 4.49 -8.46 15.69
N LEU A 88 3.54 -7.92 14.93
CA LEU A 88 2.24 -7.49 15.45
C LEU A 88 1.45 -8.65 16.06
N ALA A 89 1.56 -9.86 15.50
CA ALA A 89 0.93 -11.06 16.05
C ALA A 89 1.45 -11.44 17.45
N GLN A 90 2.63 -10.94 17.85
CA GLN A 90 3.23 -11.16 19.17
C GLN A 90 3.11 -9.92 20.08
N SER A 91 2.40 -8.89 19.63
CA SER A 91 2.25 -7.62 20.34
C SER A 91 0.91 -7.52 21.06
N SER A 92 0.72 -6.47 21.87
CA SER A 92 -0.58 -6.14 22.48
C SER A 92 -1.57 -5.47 21.51
N TYR A 93 -1.16 -5.20 20.26
CA TYR A 93 -2.03 -4.58 19.26
C TYR A 93 -2.89 -5.61 18.54
N GLN A 94 -4.15 -5.25 18.29
CA GLN A 94 -5.00 -5.99 17.36
C GLN A 94 -4.59 -5.66 15.93
N ARG A 95 -4.77 -6.61 15.00
CA ARG A 95 -4.38 -6.47 13.59
C ARG A 95 -5.60 -6.65 12.69
N SER A 96 -5.80 -5.74 11.73
CA SER A 96 -6.80 -5.89 10.66
C SER A 96 -6.17 -5.78 9.27
N GLU A 97 -6.51 -6.74 8.40
CA GLU A 97 -6.25 -6.67 6.94
C GLU A 97 -7.59 -6.51 6.21
N GLU A 98 -7.87 -5.28 5.79
CA GLU A 98 -9.17 -4.89 5.24
C GLU A 98 -9.00 -4.03 3.97
N ARG A 99 -10.11 -3.88 3.24
CA ARG A 99 -10.23 -2.88 2.16
C ARG A 99 -10.76 -1.61 2.80
N VAL A 100 -10.07 -0.50 2.56
CA VAL A 100 -10.27 0.79 3.22
C VAL A 100 -10.16 1.89 2.19
#